data_AF-A0A7Z0E5U1-F1
#
_entry.id   AF-A0A7Z0E5U1-F1
#
_cell.length_a   1.000
_cell.length_b   1.000
_cell.length_c   1.000
_cell.angle_alpha   90.00
_cell.angle_beta   90.00
_cell.angle_gamma   90.00
#
_symmetry.space_group_name_H-M   'P 1'
#
loop_
_entity.id
_entity.type
_entity.pdbx_description
1 polymer ?
#
loop_
_entity_poly.entity_id
_entity_poly.type
_entity_poly.pdbx_seq_one_letter_code
_entity_poly.pdbx_strand_id
1 'polypeptide(L)'
;MTFYPGSTGHLVGEHLGPLHVAEGARLDVEGLQNGPTEVAAGAVVKVAALGRLAGSSRVAGVVENRGVRAGNTVLAGGEVQDIEGGGIEAPVISRSASPRES
;
A
#
# COMPACT_ATOMS: atom_id res chain seq x y z
N MET A 1 2.65 -1.03 12.17
CA MET A 1 3.27 -2.36 12.01
C MET A 1 4.57 -2.20 11.25
N THR A 2 5.60 -2.97 11.59
CA THR A 2 6.92 -2.90 10.93
C THR A 2 7.42 -4.29 10.58
N PHE A 3 7.84 -4.46 9.33
CA PHE A 3 8.60 -5.62 8.87
C PHE A 3 10.08 -5.24 8.80
N TYR A 4 10.90 -5.92 9.60
CA TYR A 4 12.32 -5.63 9.76
C TYR A 4 13.15 -6.07 8.56
N PRO A 5 14.39 -5.55 8.39
CA PRO A 5 15.21 -5.89 7.24
C PRO A 5 15.38 -7.39 7.02
N GLY A 6 15.24 -7.84 5.76
CA GLY A 6 15.36 -9.24 5.37
C GLY A 6 14.25 -10.17 5.88
N SER A 7 13.26 -9.67 6.63
CA SER A 7 12.15 -10.50 7.12
C SER A 7 11.17 -10.87 6.02
N THR A 8 10.41 -11.94 6.25
CA THR A 8 9.24 -12.28 5.42
C THR A 8 8.01 -12.33 6.33
N GLY A 9 6.87 -11.86 5.86
CA GLY A 9 5.62 -12.09 6.58
C GLY A 9 4.37 -11.83 5.77
N HIS A 10 3.24 -12.07 6.43
CA HIS A 10 1.92 -12.08 5.83
C HIS A 10 0.99 -11.16 6.62
N LEU A 11 0.16 -10.40 5.92
CA LEU A 11 -0.96 -9.65 6.48
C LEU A 11 -2.25 -10.31 5.96
N VAL A 12 -2.87 -11.15 6.79
CA VAL A 12 -4.08 -11.92 6.44
C VAL A 12 -5.37 -11.25 6.96
N GLY A 13 -5.27 -10.40 7.98
CA GLY A 13 -6.39 -9.69 8.59
C GLY A 13 -6.50 -8.23 8.16
N GLU A 14 -6.99 -7.39 9.06
CA GLU A 14 -7.04 -5.94 8.87
C GLU A 14 -5.96 -5.28 9.72
N HIS A 15 -5.16 -4.40 9.11
CA HIS A 15 -4.28 -3.48 9.81
C HIS A 15 -4.72 -2.04 9.49
N LEU A 16 -5.07 -1.29 10.54
CA LEU A 16 -5.48 0.11 10.45
C LEU A 16 -4.39 0.99 11.04
N GLY A 17 -3.53 1.53 10.18
CA GLY A 17 -2.50 2.46 10.59
C GLY A 17 -1.20 2.31 9.79
N PRO A 18 -0.12 2.94 10.27
CA PRO A 18 1.14 2.96 9.55
C PRO A 18 1.72 1.56 9.34
N LEU A 19 2.21 1.29 8.15
CA LEU A 19 2.96 0.10 7.77
C LEU A 19 4.30 0.51 7.20
N HIS A 20 5.37 -0.05 7.76
CA HIS A 20 6.73 0.14 7.25
C HIS A 20 7.32 -1.22 6.86
N VAL A 21 7.77 -1.34 5.62
CA VAL A 21 8.43 -2.54 5.08
C VAL A 21 9.87 -2.17 4.77
N ALA A 22 10.78 -2.62 5.63
CA ALA A 22 12.19 -2.25 5.58
C ALA A 22 12.95 -2.95 4.44
N GLU A 23 14.17 -2.49 4.18
CA GLU A 23 15.03 -2.99 3.10
C GLU A 23 15.17 -4.53 3.11
N GLY A 24 15.00 -5.14 1.95
CA GLY A 24 15.09 -6.59 1.78
C GLY A 24 13.94 -7.38 2.40
N ALA A 25 13.01 -6.72 3.11
CA ALA A 25 11.84 -7.40 3.66
C ALA A 25 10.82 -7.72 2.55
N ARG A 26 10.08 -8.81 2.76
CA ARG A 26 9.03 -9.29 1.86
C ARG A 26 7.72 -9.39 2.62
N LEU A 27 6.67 -8.79 2.08
CA LEU A 27 5.34 -8.80 2.67
C LEU A 27 4.30 -9.26 1.65
N ASP A 28 3.55 -10.29 2.00
CA ASP A 28 2.33 -10.68 1.28
C ASP A 28 1.10 -10.09 1.99
N VAL A 29 0.34 -9.25 1.30
CA VAL A 29 -0.90 -8.64 1.77
C VAL A 29 -2.07 -9.44 1.20
N GLU A 30 -2.65 -10.29 2.04
CA GLU A 30 -3.79 -11.15 1.73
C GLU A 30 -5.10 -10.57 2.27
N GLY A 31 -5.02 -9.72 3.30
CA GLY A 31 -6.14 -9.00 3.90
C GLY A 31 -6.15 -7.51 3.52
N LEU A 32 -6.53 -6.66 4.47
CA LEU A 32 -6.64 -5.21 4.29
C LEU A 32 -5.54 -4.48 5.06
N GLN A 33 -4.70 -3.76 4.34
CA GLN A 33 -3.92 -2.68 4.90
C GLN A 33 -4.62 -1.34 4.62
N ASN A 34 -4.92 -0.56 5.65
CA ASN A 34 -5.48 0.78 5.50
C ASN A 34 -4.74 1.80 6.37
N GLY A 35 -3.89 2.59 5.73
CA GLY A 35 -3.08 3.61 6.39
C GLY A 35 -1.80 3.93 5.60
N PRO A 36 -0.99 4.87 6.09
CA PRO A 36 0.26 5.23 5.45
C PRO A 36 1.18 4.02 5.32
N THR A 37 1.60 3.70 4.10
CA THR A 37 2.52 2.59 3.82
C THR A 37 3.82 3.10 3.25
N GLU A 38 4.94 2.71 3.84
CA GLU A 38 6.27 2.98 3.31
C GLU A 38 6.95 1.67 2.94
N VAL A 39 7.41 1.60 1.68
CA VAL A 39 8.14 0.45 1.13
C VAL A 39 9.55 0.91 0.82
N ALA A 40 10.52 0.48 1.63
CA ALA A 40 11.91 0.87 1.49
C ALA A 40 12.54 0.30 0.21
N ALA A 41 13.68 0.87 -0.21
CA ALA A 41 14.46 0.33 -1.33
C ALA A 41 14.81 -1.14 -1.07
N GLY A 42 14.73 -1.98 -2.11
CA GLY A 42 14.97 -3.42 -2.02
C GLY A 42 13.89 -4.23 -1.29
N ALA A 43 12.88 -3.59 -0.71
CA ALA A 43 11.72 -4.27 -0.14
C ALA A 43 10.73 -4.68 -1.24
N VAL A 44 9.97 -5.75 -0.99
CA VAL A 44 8.93 -6.24 -1.90
C VAL A 44 7.62 -6.41 -1.14
N VAL A 45 6.56 -5.79 -1.65
CA VAL A 45 5.18 -6.00 -1.18
C VAL A 45 4.38 -6.64 -2.29
N LYS A 46 3.73 -7.78 -2.02
CA LYS A 46 2.79 -8.40 -2.94
C LYS A 46 1.39 -8.27 -2.39
N VAL A 47 0.51 -7.63 -3.15
CA VAL A 47 -0.91 -7.58 -2.82
C VAL A 47 -1.57 -8.75 -3.53
N ALA A 48 -2.07 -9.72 -2.77
CA ALA A 48 -2.75 -10.90 -3.30
C ALA A 48 -4.08 -10.50 -3.96
N ALA A 49 -4.68 -11.40 -4.75
CA ALA A 49 -5.90 -11.12 -5.53
C ALA A 49 -7.08 -10.60 -4.70
N LEU A 50 -7.21 -11.08 -3.46
CA LEU A 50 -8.25 -10.62 -2.51
C LEU A 50 -7.73 -9.57 -1.52
N GLY A 51 -6.43 -9.30 -1.55
CA GLY A 51 -5.77 -8.33 -0.69
C GLY A 51 -6.04 -6.90 -1.13
N ARG A 52 -5.95 -5.98 -0.18
CA ARG A 52 -6.14 -4.55 -0.42
C ARG A 52 -5.08 -3.71 0.29
N LEU A 53 -4.43 -2.84 -0.47
CA LEU A 53 -3.50 -1.83 0.00
C LEU A 53 -4.13 -0.44 -0.14
N ALA A 54 -4.79 0.02 0.91
CA ALA A 54 -5.47 1.30 0.98
C ALA A 54 -4.69 2.34 1.78
N GLY A 55 -4.83 3.61 1.39
CA GLY A 55 -4.20 4.75 2.04
C GLY A 55 -3.11 5.37 1.19
N SER A 56 -2.32 6.26 1.80
CA SER A 56 -1.15 6.83 1.12
C SER A 56 -0.01 5.82 1.11
N SER A 57 0.64 5.65 -0.04
CA SER A 57 1.82 4.80 -0.17
C SER A 57 3.02 5.60 -0.69
N ARG A 58 4.19 5.39 -0.08
CA ARG A 58 5.49 5.88 -0.56
C ARG A 58 6.35 4.68 -0.92
N VAL A 59 6.74 4.56 -2.19
CA VAL A 59 7.33 3.33 -2.73
C VAL A 59 8.74 3.61 -3.25
N ALA A 60 9.75 3.18 -2.51
CA ALA A 60 11.15 3.11 -2.94
C ALA A 60 11.57 1.69 -3.35
N GLY A 61 10.83 0.66 -2.92
CA GLY A 61 10.99 -0.75 -3.34
C GLY A 61 10.03 -1.14 -4.46
N VAL A 62 9.57 -2.39 -4.43
CA VAL A 62 8.62 -2.94 -5.43
C VAL A 62 7.29 -3.27 -4.76
N VAL A 63 6.19 -2.86 -5.41
CA VAL A 63 4.84 -3.33 -5.08
C VAL A 63 4.29 -4.12 -6.27
N GLU A 64 4.07 -5.43 -6.09
CA GLU A 64 3.35 -6.28 -7.04
C GLU A 64 1.87 -6.30 -6.66
N ASN A 65 1.02 -5.61 -7.40
CA ASN A 65 -0.41 -5.51 -7.10
C ASN A 65 -1.23 -6.47 -7.95
N ARG A 66 -1.65 -7.61 -7.40
CA ARG A 66 -2.69 -8.49 -7.98
C ARG A 66 -4.08 -8.26 -7.38
N GLY A 67 -4.17 -7.51 -6.28
CA GLY A 67 -5.42 -7.18 -5.58
C GLY A 67 -5.85 -5.74 -5.87
N VAL A 68 -6.29 -5.02 -4.84
CA VAL A 68 -6.70 -3.62 -4.99
C VAL A 68 -5.72 -2.68 -4.30
N ARG A 69 -5.24 -1.66 -5.01
CA ARG A 69 -4.63 -0.48 -4.37
C ARG A 69 -5.57 0.71 -4.41
N ALA A 70 -5.72 1.40 -3.29
CA ALA A 70 -6.61 2.54 -3.14
C ALA A 70 -5.88 3.71 -2.47
N GLY A 71 -6.14 4.93 -2.93
CA GLY A 71 -5.50 6.13 -2.39
C GLY A 71 -4.28 6.58 -3.20
N ASN A 72 -3.52 7.52 -2.64
CA ASN A 72 -2.40 8.15 -3.36
C ASN A 72 -1.14 7.29 -3.26
N THR A 73 -0.44 7.09 -4.38
CA THR A 73 0.84 6.39 -4.41
C THR A 73 1.91 7.30 -4.98
N VAL A 74 2.99 7.50 -4.22
CA VAL A 74 4.15 8.30 -4.61
C VAL A 74 5.34 7.37 -4.80
N LEU A 75 5.89 7.35 -6.02
CA LEU A 75 7.13 6.64 -6.31
C LEU A 75 8.32 7.48 -5.83
N ALA A 76 9.18 6.87 -5.02
CA ALA A 76 10.40 7.44 -4.48
C ALA A 76 11.63 6.67 -4.98
N GLY A 77 11.66 6.38 -6.28
CA GLY A 77 12.69 5.56 -6.94
C GLY A 77 12.35 4.06 -7.03
N GLY A 78 11.19 3.66 -6.50
CA GLY A 78 10.66 2.30 -6.63
C GLY A 78 9.68 2.14 -7.80
N GLU A 79 8.99 1.01 -7.80
CA GLU A 79 8.04 0.62 -8.85
C GLU A 79 6.76 0.03 -8.26
N VAL A 80 5.64 0.27 -8.93
CA VAL A 80 4.37 -0.43 -8.70
C VAL A 80 4.01 -1.17 -9.98
N GLN A 81 3.87 -2.48 -9.88
CA GLN A 81 3.49 -3.36 -10.97
C GLN A 81 2.05 -3.80 -10.75
N ASP A 82 1.11 -3.15 -11.44
CA ASP A 82 -0.29 -3.57 -11.46
C ASP A 82 -0.42 -4.79 -12.40
N ILE A 83 -0.61 -5.98 -11.82
CA ILE A 83 -0.64 -7.27 -12.52
C ILE A 83 -2.10 -7.57 -12.92
N GLU A 84 -2.29 -8.32 -14.02
CA GLU A 84 -3.62 -8.74 -14.49
C GLU A 84 -4.48 -9.33 -13.36
N GLY A 85 -5.73 -8.86 -13.24
CA GLY A 85 -6.64 -9.16 -12.14
C GLY A 85 -6.59 -8.15 -10.98
N GLY A 86 -5.53 -7.33 -10.91
CA GLY A 86 -5.42 -6.23 -9.96
C GLY A 86 -6.22 -4.99 -10.38
N GLY A 87 -6.63 -4.20 -9.39
CA GLY A 87 -7.41 -2.97 -9.54
C GLY A 87 -6.74 -1.77 -8.88
N ILE A 88 -7.08 -0.59 -9.40
CA ILE A 88 -6.72 0.70 -8.84
C ILE A 88 -8.02 1.42 -8.51
N GLU A 89 -8.25 1.72 -7.23
CA GLU A 89 -9.39 2.53 -6.80
C GLU A 89 -8.95 4.00 -6.71
N ALA A 90 -9.60 4.86 -7.50
CA ALA A 90 -9.33 6.28 -7.49
C ALA A 90 -9.57 6.86 -6.08
N PRO A 91 -8.76 7.83 -5.64
CA PRO A 91 -9.02 8.50 -4.37
C PRO A 91 -10.42 9.13 -4.41
N VAL A 92 -11.24 8.83 -3.40
CA VAL A 92 -12.53 9.51 -3.24
C VAL A 92 -12.23 10.96 -2.85
N ILE A 93 -12.32 11.86 -3.83
CA ILE A 93 -12.26 13.30 -3.58
C ILE A 93 -13.56 13.67 -2.86
N SER A 94 -13.57 13.54 -1.54
CA SER A 94 -14.59 14.21 -0.73
C SER A 94 -14.31 15.70 -0.86
N ARG A 95 -15.09 16.41 -1.70
CA ARG A 95 -15.16 17.86 -1.61
C ARG A 95 -15.76 18.17 -0.24
N SER A 96 -14.93 18.43 0.74
CA SER A 96 -15.36 19.11 1.96
C SER A 96 -16.05 20.39 1.50
N ALA A 97 -17.38 20.44 1.64
CA ALA A 97 -18.11 21.66 1.44
C ALA A 97 -17.59 22.65 2.50
N SER A 98 -16.80 23.64 2.09
CA SER A 98 -16.70 24.87 2.85
C SER A 98 -18.02 25.61 2.65
N PRO A 99 -18.86 25.79 3.68
CA PRO A 99 -19.88 26.81 3.59
C PRO A 99 -19.12 28.15 3.53
N ARG A 100 -19.32 28.90 2.46
CA ARG A 100 -19.00 30.33 2.48
C ARG A 100 -20.01 30.96 3.44
N GLU A 101 -19.58 31.27 4.65
CA GLU A 101 -20.31 32.22 5.47
C GLU A 101 -20.23 33.61 4.81
N SER A 102 -21.36 34.30 4.89
CA SER A 102 -21.76 35.44 4.06
C SER A 102 -21.16 36.76 4.51
#